data_AF-A0A089LLQ4-F1
#
_entry.id   AF-A0A089LLQ4-F1
#
_cell.length_a   1.000
_cell.length_b   1.000
_cell.length_c   1.000
_cell.angle_alpha   90.00
_cell.angle_beta   90.00
_cell.angle_gamma   90.00
#
_symmetry.space_group_name_H-M   'P 1'
#
loop_
_entity.id
_entity.type
_entity.pdbx_description
1 polymer ?
#
loop_
_entity_poly.entity_id
_entity_poly.type
_entity_poly.pdbx_seq_one_letter_code
_entity_poly.pdbx_strand_id
1 'polypeptide(L)'
;MKSVFSRLFRVLNSSNSHPHEDFLTEVFAEFLCNQETMIDFIGNVLEIPVQEVKHSSIQTQVTFPALPHHQTDSRPDMVIRFYEGQKPYVLFIESKLGSQEGTDQLSRYADHLSVLANQGKKYYLIYLTQYADEKDASLILENHANIVFQADAVVSNFQVD
;
A
#
# COMPACT_ATOMS: atom_id res chain seq x y z
N MET A 1 -13.36 3.41 -15.20
CA MET A 1 -13.10 3.85 -13.80
C MET A 1 -14.27 4.68 -13.32
N LYS A 2 -14.73 4.51 -12.07
CA LYS A 2 -15.66 5.46 -11.44
C LYS A 2 -14.88 6.73 -11.08
N SER A 3 -15.49 7.91 -11.23
CA SER A 3 -14.80 9.18 -10.94
C SER A 3 -14.35 9.24 -9.47
N VAL A 4 -13.27 9.99 -9.20
CA VAL A 4 -12.79 10.23 -7.83
C VAL A 4 -13.90 10.75 -6.92
N PHE A 5 -14.74 11.67 -7.40
CA PHE A 5 -15.88 12.19 -6.64
C PHE A 5 -16.87 11.10 -6.23
N SER A 6 -17.15 10.11 -7.09
CA SER A 6 -18.02 8.99 -6.71
C SER A 6 -17.39 8.08 -5.66
N ARG A 7 -16.06 7.91 -5.67
CA ARG A 7 -15.34 7.11 -4.66
C ARG A 7 -15.30 7.84 -3.31
N LEU A 8 -14.99 9.13 -3.32
CA LEU A 8 -15.01 9.99 -2.13
C LEU A 8 -16.42 10.07 -1.52
N PHE A 9 -17.44 10.27 -2.35
CA PHE A 9 -18.83 10.27 -1.88
C PHE A 9 -19.20 8.95 -1.22
N ARG A 10 -18.76 7.81 -1.77
CA ARG A 10 -18.98 6.51 -1.13
C ARG A 10 -18.30 6.42 0.22
N VAL A 11 -17.01 6.78 0.32
CA VAL A 11 -16.26 6.78 1.59
C VAL A 11 -17.00 7.58 2.66
N LEU A 12 -17.42 8.81 2.34
CA LEU A 12 -18.17 9.68 3.26
C LEU A 12 -19.49 9.08 3.75
N ASN A 13 -20.14 8.23 2.95
CA ASN A 13 -21.43 7.62 3.29
C ASN A 13 -21.32 6.20 3.87
N SER A 14 -20.14 5.56 3.81
CA SER A 14 -19.94 4.18 4.26
C SER A 14 -19.01 4.03 5.46
N SER A 15 -18.28 5.07 5.85
CA SER A 15 -17.26 4.99 6.89
C SER A 15 -17.88 4.90 8.30
N ASN A 16 -17.69 3.76 8.97
CA ASN A 16 -18.00 3.61 10.40
C ASN A 16 -16.79 3.90 11.32
N SER A 17 -15.58 4.04 10.76
CA SER A 17 -14.36 4.43 11.49
C SER A 17 -13.26 4.89 10.51
N HIS A 18 -12.50 5.93 10.88
CA HIS A 18 -11.36 6.53 10.15
C HIS A 18 -11.62 7.10 8.72
N PRO A 19 -12.65 7.95 8.53
CA PRO A 19 -12.95 8.55 7.21
C PRO A 19 -11.80 9.35 6.60
N HIS A 20 -10.90 9.89 7.43
CA HIS A 20 -9.75 10.66 6.96
C HIS A 20 -8.69 9.80 6.28
N GLU A 21 -8.43 8.58 6.80
CA GLU A 21 -7.47 7.63 6.20
C GLU A 21 -7.98 7.19 4.83
N ASP A 22 -9.22 6.71 4.77
CA ASP A 22 -9.86 6.28 3.52
C ASP A 22 -9.94 7.42 2.48
N PHE A 23 -10.25 8.64 2.93
CA PHE A 23 -10.33 9.81 2.05
C PHE A 23 -8.95 10.17 1.49
N LEU A 24 -7.92 10.20 2.33
CA LEU A 24 -6.54 10.47 1.90
C LEU A 24 -6.11 9.43 0.87
N THR A 25 -6.35 8.14 1.13
CA THR A 25 -6.05 7.03 0.23
C THR A 25 -6.70 7.23 -1.15
N GLU A 26 -7.98 7.61 -1.19
CA GLU A 26 -8.71 7.81 -2.46
C GLU A 26 -8.22 9.03 -3.26
N VAL A 27 -7.88 10.13 -2.58
CA VAL A 27 -7.30 11.32 -3.21
C VAL A 27 -5.89 11.04 -3.71
N PHE A 28 -5.06 10.41 -2.88
CA PHE A 28 -3.68 10.12 -3.21
C PHE A 28 -3.57 9.11 -4.36
N ALA A 29 -4.43 8.08 -4.38
CA ALA A 29 -4.51 7.15 -5.51
C ALA A 29 -4.82 7.86 -6.84
N GLU A 30 -5.71 8.87 -6.83
CA GLU A 30 -6.02 9.64 -8.04
C GLU A 30 -4.82 10.49 -8.49
N PHE A 31 -4.07 11.07 -7.55
CA PHE A 31 -2.85 11.80 -7.85
C PHE A 31 -1.78 10.91 -8.51
N LEU A 32 -1.61 9.69 -8.00
CA LEU A 32 -0.69 8.69 -8.57
C LEU A 32 -1.15 8.12 -9.93
N CYS A 33 -2.35 8.43 -10.43
CA CYS A 33 -2.72 8.07 -11.81
C CYS A 33 -1.87 8.81 -12.85
N ASN A 34 -1.23 9.94 -12.48
CA ASN A 34 -0.20 10.55 -13.29
C ASN A 34 1.08 9.69 -13.24
N GLN A 35 1.54 9.23 -14.40
CA GLN A 35 2.67 8.29 -14.47
C GLN A 35 3.99 8.89 -13.96
N GLU A 36 4.27 10.16 -14.23
CA GLU A 36 5.49 10.83 -13.76
C GLU A 36 5.49 10.91 -12.23
N THR A 37 4.37 11.36 -11.66
CA THR A 37 4.15 11.38 -10.21
C THR A 37 4.28 10.00 -9.57
N MET A 38 3.74 8.96 -10.20
CA MET A 38 3.87 7.59 -9.70
C MET A 38 5.31 7.10 -9.73
N ILE A 39 6.04 7.37 -10.81
CA ILE A 39 7.47 7.00 -10.92
C ILE A 39 8.28 7.74 -9.85
N ASP A 40 8.04 9.03 -9.67
CA ASP A 40 8.71 9.85 -8.66
C ASP A 40 8.41 9.35 -7.24
N PHE A 41 7.15 9.05 -6.94
CA PHE A 41 6.76 8.47 -5.66
C PHE A 41 7.44 7.12 -5.40
N ILE A 42 7.43 6.21 -6.37
CA ILE A 42 8.05 4.89 -6.20
C ILE A 42 9.59 5.00 -6.08
N GLY A 43 10.22 5.82 -6.92
CA GLY A 43 11.67 5.92 -7.00
C GLY A 43 12.30 6.78 -5.92
N ASN A 44 11.72 7.94 -5.62
CA ASN A 44 12.31 8.95 -4.74
C ASN A 44 11.70 8.97 -3.34
N VAL A 45 10.43 8.59 -3.18
CA VAL A 45 9.80 8.54 -1.85
C VAL A 45 9.94 7.14 -1.24
N LEU A 46 9.62 6.09 -2.01
CA LEU A 46 9.75 4.72 -1.53
C LEU A 46 11.15 4.13 -1.77
N GLU A 47 12.05 4.85 -2.43
CA GLU A 47 13.42 4.38 -2.72
C GLU A 47 13.47 3.03 -3.47
N ILE A 48 12.40 2.68 -4.21
CA ILE A 48 12.35 1.46 -5.02
C ILE A 48 12.93 1.80 -6.39
N PRO A 49 14.09 1.23 -6.77
CA PRO A 49 14.78 1.63 -7.99
C PRO A 49 14.00 1.14 -9.22
N VAL A 50 13.24 2.05 -9.83
CA VAL A 50 12.52 1.84 -11.08
C VAL A 50 12.93 2.90 -12.10
N GLN A 51 13.23 2.46 -13.32
CA GLN A 51 13.62 3.37 -14.41
C GLN A 51 12.47 3.62 -15.39
N GLU A 52 11.61 2.63 -15.57
CA GLU A 52 10.49 2.71 -16.49
C GLU A 52 9.29 1.95 -15.92
N VAL A 53 8.11 2.58 -15.97
CA VAL A 53 6.86 1.97 -15.54
C VAL A 53 5.92 1.82 -16.73
N LYS A 54 5.44 0.60 -16.96
CA LYS A 54 4.47 0.25 -18.00
C LYS A 54 3.29 -0.51 -17.42
N HIS A 55 2.15 -0.40 -18.08
CA HIS A 55 0.91 -1.12 -17.75
C HIS A 55 0.54 -1.01 -16.27
N SER A 56 0.62 0.20 -15.71
CA SER A 56 0.33 0.41 -14.31
C SER A 56 -1.16 0.35 -14.01
N SER A 57 -1.50 -0.12 -12.81
CA SER A 57 -2.82 0.01 -12.23
C SER A 57 -2.70 0.33 -10.75
N ILE A 58 -3.61 1.18 -10.29
CA ILE A 58 -3.74 1.57 -8.89
C ILE A 58 -5.17 1.25 -8.48
N GLN A 59 -5.30 0.52 -7.39
CA GLN A 59 -6.58 0.12 -6.85
C GLN A 59 -6.61 0.39 -5.34
N THR A 60 -7.65 1.05 -4.88
CA THR A 60 -7.86 1.34 -3.46
C THR A 60 -8.75 0.31 -2.81
N GLN A 61 -8.49 0.04 -1.53
CA GLN A 61 -9.31 -0.76 -0.63
C GLN A 61 -9.71 -2.13 -1.21
N VAL A 62 -8.75 -2.83 -1.83
CA VAL A 62 -8.97 -4.12 -2.50
C VAL A 62 -9.12 -5.22 -1.44
N THR A 63 -10.26 -5.92 -1.43
CA THR A 63 -10.47 -7.05 -0.52
C THR A 63 -9.88 -8.32 -1.10
N PHE A 64 -8.97 -8.95 -0.35
CA PHE A 64 -8.45 -10.28 -0.58
C PHE A 64 -9.13 -11.25 0.40
N PRO A 65 -9.80 -12.30 -0.09
CA PRO A 65 -10.42 -13.30 0.77
C PRO A 65 -9.41 -13.93 1.71
N ALA A 66 -9.80 -14.15 2.96
CA ALA A 66 -8.96 -14.78 3.99
C ALA A 66 -8.28 -16.06 3.47
N LEU A 67 -6.98 -16.20 3.74
CA LEU A 67 -6.26 -17.47 3.57
C LEU A 67 -6.70 -18.47 4.64
N PRO A 68 -6.46 -19.79 4.46
CA PRO A 68 -6.95 -20.81 5.39
C PRO A 68 -6.58 -20.60 6.87
N HIS A 69 -5.46 -19.93 7.15
CA HIS A 69 -4.99 -19.63 8.51
C HIS A 69 -5.33 -18.21 8.99
N HIS A 70 -6.04 -17.40 8.19
CA HIS A 70 -6.48 -16.06 8.55
C HIS A 70 -7.90 -16.08 9.12
N GLN A 71 -8.15 -15.28 10.15
CA GLN A 71 -9.48 -15.14 10.77
C GLN A 71 -10.43 -14.22 9.99
N THR A 72 -9.86 -13.31 9.18
CA THR A 72 -10.61 -12.28 8.45
C THR A 72 -9.95 -11.99 7.10
N ASP A 73 -10.73 -11.42 6.19
CA ASP A 73 -10.24 -10.91 4.91
C ASP A 73 -9.19 -9.82 5.10
N SER A 74 -8.31 -9.69 4.13
CA SER A 74 -7.27 -8.67 4.08
C SER A 74 -7.69 -7.55 3.14
N ARG A 75 -7.45 -6.30 3.52
CA ARG A 75 -7.83 -5.15 2.71
C ARG A 75 -6.78 -4.04 2.78
N PRO A 76 -5.66 -4.16 2.03
CA PRO A 76 -4.70 -3.09 1.90
C PRO A 76 -5.38 -1.81 1.40
N ASP A 77 -4.98 -0.67 1.94
CA ASP A 77 -5.50 0.64 1.53
C ASP A 77 -5.27 0.89 0.04
N MET A 78 -4.08 0.51 -0.46
CA MET A 78 -3.75 0.65 -1.88
C MET A 78 -2.95 -0.54 -2.40
N VAL A 79 -3.25 -0.94 -3.63
CA VAL A 79 -2.49 -1.91 -4.41
C VAL A 79 -2.02 -1.24 -5.69
N ILE A 80 -0.71 -1.18 -5.89
CA ILE A 80 -0.08 -0.71 -7.13
C ILE A 80 0.50 -1.92 -7.86
N ARG A 81 0.20 -2.05 -9.15
CA ARG A 81 0.77 -3.08 -10.02
C ARG A 81 1.34 -2.42 -11.25
N PHE A 82 2.51 -2.86 -11.70
CA PHE A 82 3.12 -2.37 -12.92
C PHE A 82 4.17 -3.34 -13.46
N TYR A 83 4.76 -2.99 -14.61
CA TYR A 83 5.89 -3.69 -15.20
C TYR A 83 7.07 -2.74 -15.41
N GLU A 84 8.28 -3.23 -15.14
CA GLU A 84 9.54 -2.65 -15.62
C GLU A 84 10.17 -3.63 -16.60
N GLY A 85 10.17 -3.28 -17.88
CA GLY A 85 10.44 -4.24 -18.95
C GLY A 85 9.45 -5.41 -18.91
N GLN A 86 9.93 -6.63 -18.62
CA GLN A 86 9.12 -7.85 -18.48
C GLN A 86 8.92 -8.27 -17.01
N LYS A 87 9.44 -7.51 -16.06
CA LYS A 87 9.35 -7.84 -14.62
C LYS A 87 8.11 -7.20 -14.03
N PRO A 88 7.16 -7.98 -13.49
CA PRO A 88 6.00 -7.42 -12.81
C PRO A 88 6.35 -7.04 -11.37
N TYR A 89 5.78 -5.92 -10.94
CA TYR A 89 5.86 -5.38 -9.59
C TYR A 89 4.46 -5.34 -8.98
N VAL A 90 4.39 -5.65 -7.68
CA VAL A 90 3.17 -5.57 -6.87
C VAL A 90 3.53 -4.94 -5.54
N LEU A 91 2.91 -3.81 -5.24
CA LEU A 91 3.05 -3.12 -3.97
C LEU A 91 1.70 -3.19 -3.25
N PHE A 92 1.69 -3.69 -2.02
CA PHE A 92 0.61 -3.45 -1.06
C PHE A 92 1.04 -2.30 -0.16
N ILE A 93 0.16 -1.33 0.01
CA ILE A 93 0.41 -0.15 0.83
C ILE A 93 -0.71 -0.06 1.88
N GLU A 94 -0.31 0.04 3.14
CA GLU A 94 -1.18 0.37 4.27
C GLU A 94 -0.75 1.74 4.81
N SER A 95 -1.72 2.61 5.09
CA SER A 95 -1.50 3.95 5.59
C SER A 95 -2.22 4.16 6.92
N LYS A 96 -1.53 4.75 7.91
CA LYS A 96 -2.10 5.07 9.23
C LYS A 96 -1.90 6.54 9.59
N LEU A 97 -2.97 7.18 10.03
CA LEU A 97 -2.98 8.58 10.46
C LEU A 97 -3.32 8.65 11.94
N GLY A 98 -2.29 8.68 12.78
CA GLY A 98 -2.43 8.78 14.24
C GLY A 98 -3.03 7.54 14.90
N SER A 99 -3.12 6.44 14.16
CA SER A 99 -3.51 5.11 14.63
C SER A 99 -2.37 4.11 14.39
N GLN A 100 -2.40 2.98 15.10
CA GLN A 100 -1.58 1.81 14.75
C GLN A 100 -2.38 0.90 13.80
N GLU A 101 -1.67 0.03 13.09
CA GLU A 101 -2.25 -1.05 12.32
C GLU A 101 -3.07 -2.03 13.18
N GLY A 102 -3.97 -2.77 12.53
CA GLY A 102 -4.70 -3.84 13.19
C GLY A 102 -3.79 -5.02 13.52
N THR A 103 -4.15 -5.79 14.54
CA THR A 103 -3.41 -7.01 14.93
C THR A 103 -3.17 -7.93 13.73
N ASP A 104 -1.91 -8.33 13.55
CA ASP A 104 -1.40 -9.20 12.48
C ASP A 104 -1.70 -8.72 11.05
N GLN A 105 -2.14 -7.47 10.85
CA GLN A 105 -2.58 -6.97 9.55
C GLN A 105 -1.45 -7.03 8.51
N LEU A 106 -0.26 -6.55 8.87
CA LEU A 106 0.90 -6.55 7.98
C LEU A 106 1.38 -7.96 7.65
N SER A 107 1.41 -8.87 8.64
CA SER A 107 1.78 -10.27 8.41
C SER A 107 0.80 -10.98 7.46
N ARG A 108 -0.51 -10.73 7.60
CA ARG A 108 -1.51 -11.26 6.66
C ARG A 108 -1.30 -10.73 5.24
N TYR A 109 -0.89 -9.49 5.09
CA TYR A 109 -0.58 -8.91 3.78
C TYR A 109 0.66 -9.55 3.17
N ALA A 110 1.70 -9.82 3.98
CA ALA A 110 2.87 -10.57 3.55
C ALA A 110 2.48 -11.97 3.06
N ASP A 111 1.63 -12.69 3.79
CA ASP A 111 1.11 -13.99 3.35
C ASP A 111 0.44 -13.90 1.97
N HIS A 112 -0.44 -12.92 1.76
CA HIS A 112 -1.10 -12.73 0.45
C HIS A 112 -0.11 -12.46 -0.68
N LEU A 113 0.88 -11.59 -0.45
CA LEU A 113 1.94 -11.33 -1.42
C LEU A 113 2.76 -12.59 -1.69
N SER A 114 2.98 -13.44 -0.68
CA SER A 114 3.68 -14.72 -0.83
C SER A 114 2.90 -15.74 -1.67
N VAL A 115 1.57 -15.79 -1.53
CA VAL A 115 0.71 -16.63 -2.38
C VAL A 115 0.72 -16.14 -3.82
N LEU A 116 0.79 -14.81 -4.02
CA LEU A 116 0.97 -14.23 -5.33
C LEU A 116 2.38 -14.49 -5.88
N ALA A 117 3.37 -14.79 -5.02
CA ALA A 117 4.78 -14.92 -5.34
C ALA A 117 5.08 -16.13 -6.22
N ASN A 118 5.25 -15.84 -7.50
CA ASN A 118 5.83 -16.75 -8.48
C ASN A 118 7.21 -16.25 -8.88
N GLN A 119 8.06 -17.14 -9.39
CA GLN A 119 9.40 -16.80 -9.89
C GLN A 119 9.35 -15.58 -10.84
N GLY A 120 10.21 -14.60 -10.58
CA GLY A 120 10.41 -13.43 -11.45
C GLY A 120 9.59 -12.17 -11.14
N LYS A 121 8.69 -12.21 -10.17
CA LYS A 121 7.90 -11.04 -9.73
C LYS A 121 8.54 -10.36 -8.51
N LYS A 122 8.36 -9.04 -8.36
CA LYS A 122 8.83 -8.26 -7.21
C LYS A 122 7.65 -7.81 -6.35
N TYR A 123 7.71 -8.10 -5.05
CA TYR A 123 6.64 -7.82 -4.09
C TYR A 123 7.14 -6.91 -2.99
N TYR A 124 6.35 -5.88 -2.72
CA TYR A 124 6.63 -4.91 -1.68
C TYR A 124 5.42 -4.76 -0.77
N LEU A 125 5.68 -4.74 0.53
CA LEU A 125 4.73 -4.36 1.55
C LEU A 125 5.21 -3.05 2.17
N ILE A 126 4.45 -1.98 1.95
CA ILE A 126 4.78 -0.63 2.37
C ILE A 126 3.83 -0.22 3.51
N TYR A 127 4.38 0.23 4.62
CA TYR A 127 3.65 0.77 5.75
C TYR A 127 3.96 2.26 5.89
N LEU A 128 2.99 3.11 5.58
CA LEU A 128 3.11 4.57 5.71
C LEU A 128 2.41 5.01 6.99
N THR A 129 3.12 5.70 7.87
CA THR A 129 2.55 6.16 9.14
C THR A 129 2.82 7.65 9.35
N GLN A 130 1.88 8.36 9.99
CA GLN A 130 2.09 9.75 10.37
C GLN A 130 3.20 9.90 11.42
N TYR A 131 3.30 8.96 12.36
CA TYR A 131 4.27 8.99 13.45
C TYR A 131 5.21 7.80 13.34
N ALA A 132 6.46 7.97 13.78
CA ALA A 132 7.39 6.86 13.86
C ALA A 132 6.78 5.71 14.69
N ASP A 133 6.64 4.55 14.05
CA ASP A 133 6.05 3.35 14.60
C ASP A 133 6.95 2.18 14.19
N GLU A 134 7.85 1.81 15.11
CA GLU A 134 8.87 0.79 14.83
C GLU A 134 8.23 -0.57 14.61
N LYS A 135 8.59 -1.21 13.50
CA LYS A 135 8.11 -2.54 13.13
C LYS A 135 9.27 -3.53 13.08
N ASP A 136 9.04 -4.69 13.66
CA ASP A 136 9.94 -5.82 13.49
C ASP A 136 9.63 -6.53 12.16
N ALA A 137 10.42 -6.20 11.14
CA ALA A 137 10.30 -6.80 9.81
C ALA A 137 10.46 -8.33 9.85
N SER A 138 11.20 -8.90 10.81
CA SER A 138 11.41 -10.34 10.91
C SER A 138 10.16 -11.09 11.35
N LEU A 139 9.34 -10.46 12.20
CA LEU A 139 8.03 -10.99 12.60
C LEU A 139 6.98 -10.83 11.49
N ILE A 140 7.05 -9.73 10.73
CA ILE A 140 6.12 -9.47 9.62
C ILE A 140 6.39 -10.41 8.43
N LEU A 141 7.66 -10.64 8.11
CA LEU A 141 8.10 -11.41 6.94
C LEU A 141 8.47 -12.85 7.28
N GLU A 142 7.98 -13.40 8.39
CA GLU A 142 8.36 -14.75 8.82
C GLU A 142 8.12 -15.76 7.66
N ASN A 143 9.19 -16.37 7.15
CA ASN A 143 9.19 -17.28 5.99
C ASN A 143 8.89 -16.67 4.61
N HIS A 144 8.96 -15.34 4.45
CA HIS A 144 8.65 -14.64 3.19
C HIS A 144 9.85 -13.91 2.56
N ALA A 145 10.89 -14.67 2.20
CA ALA A 145 12.15 -14.13 1.66
C ALA A 145 12.03 -13.33 0.33
N ASN A 146 10.91 -13.42 -0.38
CA ASN A 146 10.69 -12.76 -1.67
C ASN A 146 9.91 -11.43 -1.58
N ILE A 147 9.58 -10.99 -0.36
CA ILE A 147 8.84 -9.76 -0.09
C ILE A 147 9.81 -8.75 0.53
N VAL A 148 9.78 -7.52 0.03
CA VAL A 148 10.48 -6.39 0.64
C VAL A 148 9.48 -5.63 1.52
N PHE A 149 9.77 -5.53 2.81
CA PHE A 149 9.00 -4.69 3.74
C PHE A 149 9.71 -3.36 3.96
N GLN A 150 8.92 -2.28 3.95
CA GLN A 150 9.39 -0.92 4.21
C GLN A 150 8.36 -0.18 5.05
N ALA A 151 8.84 0.52 6.08
CA ALA A 151 8.01 1.34 6.96
C ALA A 151 8.56 2.76 6.96
N ASP A 152 7.75 3.72 6.52
CA ASP A 152 8.14 5.12 6.41
C ASP A 152 7.21 6.00 7.24
N ALA A 153 7.82 6.88 8.05
CA ALA A 153 7.10 7.89 8.80
C ALA A 153 7.09 9.22 8.04
N VAL A 154 5.91 9.80 7.82
CA VAL A 154 5.78 11.14 7.24
C VAL A 154 6.04 12.17 8.34
N VAL A 155 7.31 12.43 8.63
CA VAL A 155 7.71 13.46 9.58
C VAL A 155 7.46 14.84 8.96
N SER A 156 6.32 15.44 9.31
CA SER A 156 6.01 16.80 8.88
C SER A 156 6.81 17.82 9.70
N ASN A 157 7.93 18.28 9.15
CA ASN A 157 8.60 19.51 9.58
C ASN A 157 7.90 20.76 9.02
N PHE A 158 6.56 20.77 8.96
CA PHE A 158 5.83 21.99 8.62
C PHE A 158 5.78 22.89 9.86
N GLN A 159 6.86 23.65 10.08
CA GLN A 159 6.74 24.91 10.80
C GLN A 159 5.97 25.85 9.87
N VAL A 160 4.71 26.10 10.21
CA VAL A 160 3.94 27.19 9.61
C VAL A 160 4.45 28.46 10.28
N ASP A 161 5.19 29.27 9.53
CA ASP A 161 5.52 30.65 9.91
C ASP A 161 4.26 31.52 9.97
#